data_AF-A0A2G6E1U3-F1
#
_entry.id   AF-A0A2G6E1U3-F1
#
_cell.length_a   1.000
_cell.length_b   1.000
_cell.length_c   1.000
_cell.angle_alpha   90.00
_cell.angle_beta   90.00
_cell.angle_gamma   90.00
#
_symmetry.space_group_name_H-M   'P 1'
#
loop_
_entity.id
_entity.type
_entity.pdbx_description
1 polymer ?
#
loop_
_entity_poly.entity_id
_entity_poly.type
_entity_poly.pdbx_seq_one_letter_code
_entity_poly.pdbx_strand_id
1 'polypeptide(L)'
;MKQKFSLLVIVIVSVFFWSCDGAQKEKAKDVAKAKKEQVKKEVVKKDCKDVHWSHHEGSDGPAHWKNLCEGFALCGGKSQSPIDINTKNAAADKKLLKPKFTYGKSKVNIVNN
;
A
#
# COMPACT_ATOMS: atom_id res chain seq x y z
N MET A 1 78.25 -4.52 10.06
CA MET A 1 78.71 -5.75 9.38
C MET A 1 77.53 -6.38 8.66
N LYS A 2 77.65 -6.48 7.33
CA LYS A 2 77.09 -7.44 6.35
C LYS A 2 75.75 -8.16 6.64
N GLN A 3 74.80 -7.96 5.71
CA GLN A 3 73.84 -8.90 5.05
C GLN A 3 73.24 -10.05 5.91
N LYS A 4 71.94 -10.36 5.83
CA LYS A 4 71.28 -10.99 4.67
C LYS A 4 69.75 -10.83 4.76
N PHE A 5 69.13 -10.33 3.69
CA PHE A 5 67.74 -10.64 3.35
C PHE A 5 67.70 -12.06 2.78
N SER A 6 66.88 -12.97 3.32
CA SER A 6 66.43 -14.15 2.56
C SER A 6 65.24 -14.85 3.22
N LEU A 7 64.08 -14.75 2.56
CA LEU A 7 63.03 -15.77 2.44
C LEU A 7 62.55 -16.49 3.71
N LEU A 8 61.64 -15.86 4.48
CA LEU A 8 60.69 -16.61 5.34
C LEU A 8 59.49 -15.74 5.80
N VAL A 9 58.92 -14.96 4.90
CA VAL A 9 57.66 -14.21 5.12
C VAL A 9 56.44 -14.97 4.54
N ILE A 10 56.62 -16.20 4.05
CA ILE A 10 55.58 -16.94 3.33
C ILE A 10 55.40 -18.34 3.93
N VAL A 11 55.07 -18.46 5.23
CA VAL A 11 54.57 -19.75 5.78
C VAL A 11 53.53 -19.60 6.93
N ILE A 12 53.32 -18.41 7.53
CA ILE A 12 52.41 -18.27 8.70
C ILE A 12 51.09 -17.53 8.34
N VAL A 13 50.56 -17.71 7.12
CA VAL A 13 49.18 -17.29 6.75
C VAL A 13 48.47 -18.37 5.92
N SER A 14 48.68 -19.65 6.27
CA SER A 14 48.16 -20.77 5.47
C SER A 14 47.57 -21.91 6.29
N VAL A 15 47.00 -21.64 7.47
CA VAL A 15 46.24 -22.65 8.25
C VAL A 15 44.95 -22.09 8.89
N PHE A 16 44.26 -21.15 8.23
CA PHE A 16 42.88 -20.77 8.61
C PHE A 16 41.97 -20.48 7.41
N PHE A 17 42.16 -21.19 6.30
CA PHE A 17 41.18 -21.28 5.22
C PHE A 17 40.87 -22.75 4.92
N TRP A 18 40.32 -23.43 5.91
CA TRP A 18 39.54 -24.65 5.70
C TRP A 18 38.16 -24.42 6.31
N SER A 19 37.30 -23.79 5.51
CA SER A 19 35.86 -23.87 5.70
C SER A 19 35.19 -23.81 4.33
N CYS A 20 34.80 -25.00 3.88
CA CYS A 20 33.84 -25.35 2.83
C CYS A 20 33.92 -24.63 1.49
N ASP A 21 34.65 -25.27 0.58
CA ASP A 21 34.22 -25.41 -0.81
C ASP A 21 33.04 -26.41 -0.87
N GLY A 22 31.99 -26.10 -1.64
CA GLY A 22 30.90 -27.04 -1.90
C GLY A 22 29.53 -26.77 -1.27
N ALA A 23 29.00 -25.52 -1.29
CA ALA A 23 27.55 -25.27 -1.15
C ALA A 23 27.09 -23.88 -1.63
N GLN A 24 27.72 -23.31 -2.67
CA GLN A 24 27.34 -21.99 -3.19
C GLN A 24 27.16 -21.99 -4.72
N LYS A 25 26.31 -22.89 -5.21
CA LYS A 25 25.74 -22.82 -6.57
C LYS A 25 24.25 -23.19 -6.59
N GLU A 26 23.45 -22.69 -5.66
CA GLU A 26 21.98 -22.75 -5.79
C GLU A 26 21.25 -21.45 -5.41
N LYS A 27 21.83 -20.56 -4.59
CA LYS A 27 21.14 -19.34 -4.12
C LYS A 27 21.27 -18.11 -5.03
N ALA A 28 21.61 -18.28 -6.31
CA ALA A 28 21.62 -17.19 -7.29
C ALA A 28 20.44 -17.24 -8.29
N LYS A 29 19.73 -18.37 -8.38
CA LYS A 29 18.51 -18.48 -9.21
C LYS A 29 17.23 -18.16 -8.42
N ASP A 30 17.23 -18.31 -7.11
CA ASP A 30 16.04 -18.06 -6.27
C ASP A 30 15.84 -16.59 -5.88
N VAL A 31 16.90 -15.75 -5.88
CA VAL A 31 16.78 -14.31 -5.58
C VAL A 31 16.31 -13.51 -6.81
N ALA A 32 16.44 -14.07 -8.02
CA ALA A 32 15.86 -13.50 -9.24
C ALA A 32 14.40 -13.92 -9.48
N LYS A 33 13.91 -14.98 -8.79
CA LYS A 33 12.51 -15.43 -8.83
C LYS A 33 11.66 -14.76 -7.74
N ALA A 34 12.24 -14.42 -6.59
CA ALA A 34 11.53 -13.69 -5.51
C ALA A 34 11.34 -12.17 -5.74
N LYS A 35 11.98 -11.58 -6.76
CA LYS A 35 11.76 -10.16 -7.14
C LYS A 35 10.80 -9.96 -8.32
N LYS A 36 10.22 -11.03 -8.87
CA LYS A 36 9.30 -10.98 -10.02
C LYS A 36 7.82 -11.18 -9.66
N GLU A 37 7.49 -11.29 -8.37
CA GLU A 37 6.15 -11.62 -7.87
C GLU A 37 5.58 -10.57 -6.90
N GLN A 38 5.99 -9.30 -7.02
CA GLN A 38 5.36 -8.18 -6.30
C GLN A 38 5.35 -6.88 -7.12
N VAL A 39 5.47 -6.93 -8.46
CA VAL A 39 5.12 -5.77 -9.32
C VAL A 39 4.57 -6.30 -10.65
N LYS A 40 3.29 -6.65 -10.61
CA LYS A 40 2.31 -6.48 -11.69
C LYS A 40 0.96 -6.77 -11.06
N LYS A 41 0.51 -5.85 -10.22
CA LYS A 41 -0.93 -5.65 -10.04
C LYS A 41 -1.39 -5.06 -11.37
N GLU A 42 -1.55 -5.94 -12.35
CA GLU A 42 -2.34 -5.68 -13.53
C GLU A 42 -3.66 -5.14 -12.97
N VAL A 43 -3.98 -3.90 -13.29
CA VAL A 43 -5.26 -3.29 -12.94
C VAL A 43 -6.28 -4.04 -13.81
N VAL A 44 -6.61 -5.26 -13.38
CA VAL A 44 -7.74 -6.00 -13.92
C VAL A 44 -8.92 -5.13 -13.54
N LYS A 45 -9.52 -4.51 -14.55
CA LYS A 45 -10.74 -3.73 -14.44
C LYS A 45 -11.80 -4.59 -13.79
N LYS A 46 -12.02 -4.44 -12.48
CA LYS A 46 -13.03 -5.21 -11.76
C LYS A 46 -14.39 -4.55 -11.97
N ASP A 47 -15.30 -5.25 -12.65
CA ASP A 47 -16.71 -4.86 -12.80
C ASP A 47 -17.35 -4.71 -11.41
N CYS A 48 -18.20 -3.69 -11.22
CA CYS A 48 -18.73 -3.29 -9.92
C CYS A 48 -20.07 -3.94 -9.55
N LYS A 49 -20.69 -4.72 -10.45
CA LYS A 49 -22.08 -5.19 -10.29
C LYS A 49 -22.34 -5.98 -9.00
N ASP A 50 -21.41 -6.85 -8.61
CA ASP A 50 -21.56 -7.76 -7.46
C ASP A 50 -20.52 -7.50 -6.36
N VAL A 51 -20.09 -6.25 -6.24
CA VAL A 51 -19.04 -5.86 -5.29
C VAL A 51 -19.65 -5.51 -3.94
N HIS A 52 -19.34 -6.33 -2.94
CA HIS A 52 -19.70 -6.06 -1.55
C HIS A 52 -18.73 -5.08 -0.89
N TRP A 53 -19.24 -4.32 0.07
CA TRP A 53 -18.51 -3.36 0.88
C TRP A 53 -19.04 -3.41 2.32
N SER A 54 -18.19 -3.08 3.27
CA SER A 54 -18.49 -3.10 4.70
C SER A 54 -18.07 -1.80 5.37
N HIS A 55 -18.71 -1.47 6.50
CA HIS A 55 -18.27 -0.42 7.42
C HIS A 55 -17.22 -0.93 8.42
N HIS A 56 -17.12 -2.25 8.60
CA HIS A 56 -16.14 -2.85 9.47
C HIS A 56 -14.74 -2.76 8.86
N GLU A 57 -13.73 -2.89 9.71
CA GLU A 57 -12.37 -3.11 9.23
C GLU A 57 -12.28 -4.45 8.49
N GLY A 58 -11.47 -4.49 7.42
CA GLY A 58 -11.37 -5.69 6.57
C GLY A 58 -11.06 -5.35 5.12
N SER A 59 -10.95 -6.38 4.28
CA SER A 59 -10.65 -6.23 2.85
C SER A 59 -11.74 -5.52 2.05
N ASP A 60 -12.97 -5.49 2.57
CA ASP A 60 -14.15 -4.79 2.06
C ASP A 60 -14.47 -3.50 2.84
N GLY A 61 -13.63 -3.16 3.82
CA GLY A 61 -13.81 -2.02 4.71
C GLY A 61 -13.48 -0.65 4.09
N PRO A 62 -13.79 0.45 4.79
CA PRO A 62 -13.67 1.82 4.25
C PRO A 62 -12.27 2.18 3.73
N ALA A 63 -11.22 1.71 4.40
CA ALA A 63 -9.83 1.91 3.98
C ALA A 63 -9.52 1.29 2.59
N HIS A 64 -10.33 0.34 2.15
CA HIS A 64 -10.15 -0.42 0.91
C HIS A 64 -11.19 -0.12 -0.17
N TRP A 65 -12.26 0.64 0.11
CA TRP A 65 -13.34 0.93 -0.85
C TRP A 65 -12.85 1.38 -2.22
N LYS A 66 -11.84 2.26 -2.27
CA LYS A 66 -11.25 2.76 -3.53
C LYS A 66 -10.67 1.68 -4.45
N ASN A 67 -10.39 0.50 -3.90
CA ASN A 67 -9.77 -0.63 -4.60
C ASN A 67 -10.74 -1.78 -4.86
N LEU A 68 -12.02 -1.70 -4.43
CA LEU A 68 -12.97 -2.80 -4.56
C LEU A 68 -13.41 -3.01 -6.02
N CYS A 69 -13.54 -1.94 -6.79
CA CYS A 69 -13.82 -1.95 -8.21
C CYS A 69 -13.48 -0.59 -8.85
N GLU A 70 -13.48 -0.50 -10.19
CA GLU A 70 -13.09 0.75 -10.88
C GLU A 70 -14.00 1.93 -10.55
N GLY A 71 -15.30 1.69 -10.39
CA GLY A 71 -16.28 2.73 -10.06
C GLY A 71 -16.11 3.34 -8.67
N PHE A 72 -15.35 2.70 -7.77
CA PHE A 72 -15.16 3.17 -6.40
C PHE A 72 -13.88 3.98 -6.22
N ALA A 73 -13.09 4.20 -7.28
CA ALA A 73 -11.81 4.90 -7.19
C ALA A 73 -11.90 6.28 -6.49
N LEU A 74 -13.04 6.97 -6.61
CA LEU A 74 -13.28 8.26 -5.97
C LEU A 74 -13.37 8.21 -4.45
N CYS A 75 -13.61 7.05 -3.82
CA CYS A 75 -13.56 6.88 -2.36
C CYS A 75 -12.17 7.23 -1.78
N GLY A 76 -11.12 7.23 -2.61
CA GLY A 76 -9.77 7.69 -2.25
C GLY A 76 -9.46 9.13 -2.65
N GLY A 77 -10.48 9.92 -3.03
CA GLY A 77 -10.33 11.30 -3.49
C GLY A 77 -9.93 12.28 -2.39
N LYS A 78 -9.64 13.53 -2.78
CA LYS A 78 -9.23 14.60 -1.84
C LYS A 78 -10.39 15.39 -1.23
N SER A 79 -11.57 15.32 -1.83
CA SER A 79 -12.78 16.02 -1.40
C SER A 79 -13.83 14.99 -1.00
N GLN A 80 -13.58 14.28 0.10
CA GLN A 80 -14.46 13.23 0.63
C GLN A 80 -15.23 13.74 1.85
N SER A 81 -16.30 13.02 2.19
CA SER A 81 -17.09 13.24 3.40
C SER A 81 -17.13 11.92 4.21
N PRO A 82 -17.37 11.98 5.54
CA PRO A 82 -17.54 13.19 6.36
C PRO A 82 -16.22 13.95 6.60
N ILE A 83 -16.32 15.18 7.09
CA ILE A 83 -15.19 15.98 7.59
C ILE A 83 -15.47 16.46 9.01
N ASP A 84 -14.41 16.81 9.73
CA ASP A 84 -14.55 17.57 10.98
C ASP A 84 -14.91 19.02 10.68
N ILE A 85 -15.98 19.53 11.30
CA ILE A 85 -16.45 20.91 11.14
C ILE A 85 -15.89 21.75 12.29
N ASN A 86 -14.68 22.26 12.12
CA ASN A 86 -14.08 23.20 13.06
C ASN A 86 -14.59 24.63 12.82
N THR A 87 -15.56 25.06 13.60
CA THR A 87 -16.21 26.38 13.48
C THR A 87 -15.25 27.55 13.70
N LYS A 88 -14.11 27.35 14.38
CA LYS A 88 -13.07 28.39 14.53
C LYS A 88 -12.34 28.69 13.21
N ASN A 89 -12.28 27.69 12.32
CA ASN A 89 -11.60 27.77 11.01
C ASN A 89 -12.58 27.95 9.84
N ALA A 90 -13.89 27.97 10.11
CA ALA A 90 -14.90 28.13 9.06
C ALA A 90 -14.91 29.57 8.53
N ALA A 91 -14.96 29.72 7.20
CA ALA A 91 -15.11 31.02 6.56
C ALA A 91 -16.57 31.48 6.64
N ALA A 92 -16.81 32.58 7.35
CA ALA A 92 -18.13 33.19 7.39
C ALA A 92 -18.40 33.96 6.10
N ASP A 93 -19.46 33.60 5.38
CA ASP A 93 -19.94 34.33 4.22
C ASP A 93 -21.37 34.85 4.47
N LYS A 94 -21.48 36.17 4.67
CA LYS A 94 -22.76 36.86 4.90
C LYS A 94 -23.65 36.92 3.66
N LYS A 95 -23.13 36.56 2.48
CA LYS A 95 -23.89 36.49 1.22
C LYS A 95 -24.59 35.14 1.03
N LEU A 96 -24.29 34.14 1.86
CA LEU A 96 -24.97 32.85 1.81
C LEU A 96 -26.46 33.04 2.09
N LEU A 97 -27.27 32.64 1.11
CA LEU A 97 -28.71 32.67 1.23
C LEU A 97 -29.21 31.53 2.11
N LYS A 98 -30.29 31.78 2.85
CA LYS A 98 -31.00 30.73 3.59
C LYS A 98 -31.54 29.69 2.60
N PRO A 99 -31.38 28.37 2.85
CA PRO A 99 -32.02 27.36 2.03
C PRO A 99 -33.54 27.52 2.04
N LYS A 100 -34.17 27.50 0.86
CA LYS A 100 -35.63 27.53 0.71
C LYS A 100 -36.15 26.12 0.59
N PHE A 101 -36.93 25.67 1.57
CA PHE A 101 -37.58 24.36 1.57
C PHE A 101 -39.00 24.46 1.01
N THR A 102 -39.34 23.59 0.07
CA THR A 102 -40.69 23.49 -0.53
C THR A 102 -41.13 22.03 -0.60
N TYR A 103 -40.87 21.28 0.47
CA TYR A 103 -41.28 19.87 0.57
C TYR A 103 -42.79 19.75 0.74
N GLY A 104 -43.37 18.74 0.09
CA GLY A 104 -44.79 18.39 0.21
C GLY A 104 -44.95 17.01 0.85
N LYS A 105 -46.21 16.63 1.13
CA LYS A 105 -46.53 15.27 1.58
C LYS A 105 -46.40 14.30 0.41
N SER A 106 -45.80 13.14 0.66
CA SER A 106 -45.78 12.02 -0.28
C SER A 106 -46.07 10.72 0.48
N LYS A 107 -46.45 9.67 -0.27
CA LYS A 107 -46.36 8.31 0.26
C LYS A 107 -44.87 7.94 0.40
N VAL A 108 -44.54 7.11 1.40
CA VAL A 108 -43.16 6.67 1.67
C VAL A 108 -43.15 5.16 1.89
N ASN A 109 -42.10 4.50 1.39
CA ASN A 109 -41.77 3.12 1.70
C ASN A 109 -40.47 3.12 2.50
N ILE A 110 -40.48 2.54 3.70
CA ILE A 110 -39.29 2.37 4.53
C ILE A 110 -38.66 1.03 4.17
N VAL A 111 -37.37 1.03 3.85
CA VAL A 111 -36.61 -0.15 3.41
C VAL A 111 -35.39 -0.32 4.33
N ASN A 112 -35.09 -1.55 4.73
CA ASN A 112 -33.82 -1.93 5.36
C ASN A 112 -32.93 -2.51 4.27
N ASN A 113 -31.79 -1.86 3.99
CA ASN A 113 -30.96 -2.08 2.82
C ASN A 113 -29.62 -2.76 3.14
#